data_AF-A0A967YVN2-F1
#
_entry.id   AF-A0A967YVN2-F1
#
_cell.length_a   1.000
_cell.length_b   1.000
_cell.length_c   1.000
_cell.angle_alpha   90.00
_cell.angle_beta   90.00
_cell.angle_gamma   90.00
#
_symmetry.space_group_name_H-M   'P 1'
#
loop_
_entity.id
_entity.type
_entity.pdbx_description
1 polymer ?
#
loop_
_entity_poly.entity_id
_entity_poly.type
_entity_poly.pdbx_seq_one_letter_code
_entity_poly.pdbx_strand_id
1 'polypeptide(L)'
;FTPFDRFAQFENTKGRELHELLQEFKELRERNVQTLKETHIQEADLSKTGIHPEFGRVTLKELLATWVVHDLGHIRQISRVMAKQYKDEIGPWEAYVPVVHE
;
A
#
# COMPACT_ATOMS: atom_id res chain seq x y z
N PHE A 1 6.04 -1.63 18.40
CA PHE A 1 6.45 -1.52 16.99
C PHE A 1 7.96 -1.62 16.94
N THR A 2 8.48 -2.55 16.15
CA THR A 2 9.93 -2.64 15.88
C THR A 2 10.22 -1.76 14.66
N PRO A 3 11.26 -0.90 14.68
CA PRO A 3 11.68 -0.18 13.49
C PRO A 3 11.95 -1.16 12.34
N PHE A 4 11.55 -0.79 11.13
CA PHE A 4 11.85 -1.54 9.91
C PHE A 4 12.42 -0.60 8.85
N ASP A 5 13.24 -1.15 7.96
CA ASP A 5 13.83 -0.39 6.86
C ASP A 5 12.81 -0.20 5.73
N ARG A 6 12.36 1.05 5.55
CA ARG A 6 11.38 1.46 4.52
C ARG A 6 11.95 1.52 3.11
N PHE A 7 13.26 1.32 2.96
CA PHE A 7 13.98 1.40 1.69
C PHE A 7 14.64 0.07 1.31
N ALA A 8 14.57 -0.95 2.17
CA ALA A 8 15.17 -2.26 1.93
C ALA A 8 14.75 -2.90 0.60
N GLN A 9 13.54 -2.59 0.11
CA GLN A 9 13.04 -3.06 -1.18
C GLN A 9 13.99 -2.69 -2.34
N PHE A 10 14.62 -1.51 -2.31
CA PHE A 10 15.49 -1.07 -3.41
C PHE A 10 16.73 -1.94 -3.59
N GLU A 11 17.19 -2.59 -2.52
CA GLU A 11 18.30 -3.56 -2.56
C GLU A 11 17.76 -4.98 -2.74
N ASN A 12 16.75 -5.37 -1.96
CA ASN A 12 16.21 -6.73 -1.93
C ASN A 12 15.53 -7.17 -3.23
N THR A 13 15.10 -6.21 -4.07
CA THR A 13 14.45 -6.51 -5.35
C THR A 13 15.32 -6.25 -6.56
N LYS A 14 16.62 -5.96 -6.39
CA LYS A 14 17.53 -5.76 -7.52
C LYS A 14 17.60 -7.01 -8.40
N GLY A 15 17.49 -6.81 -9.71
CA GLY A 15 17.57 -7.88 -10.71
C GLY A 15 16.37 -8.82 -10.76
N ARG A 16 15.27 -8.49 -10.05
CA ARG A 16 14.02 -9.26 -10.10
C ARG A 16 13.05 -8.66 -11.09
N GLU A 17 12.33 -9.54 -11.78
CA GLU A 17 11.33 -9.16 -12.77
C GLU A 17 9.99 -8.78 -12.10
N LEU A 18 9.21 -7.93 -12.77
CA LEU A 18 7.92 -7.45 -12.23
C LEU A 18 6.96 -8.60 -11.90
N HIS A 19 6.90 -9.62 -12.76
CA HIS A 19 5.98 -10.75 -12.54
C HIS A 19 6.36 -11.57 -11.29
N GLU A 20 7.65 -11.69 -10.98
CA GLU A 20 8.11 -12.36 -9.76
C GLU A 20 7.73 -11.57 -8.51
N LEU A 21 7.86 -10.25 -8.57
CA LEU A 21 7.49 -9.36 -7.47
C LEU A 21 5.97 -9.37 -7.22
N LEU A 22 5.16 -9.38 -8.28
CA LEU A 22 3.71 -9.49 -8.18
C LEU A 22 3.26 -10.84 -7.59
N GLN A 23 3.93 -11.94 -7.99
CA GLN A 23 3.65 -13.27 -7.46
C GLN A 23 3.99 -13.34 -5.96
N GLU A 24 5.16 -12.84 -5.56
CA GLU A 24 5.52 -12.78 -4.14
C GLU A 24 4.57 -11.90 -3.33
N PHE A 25 4.19 -10.73 -3.85
CA PHE A 25 3.22 -9.86 -3.19
C PHE A 25 1.89 -10.56 -2.97
N LYS A 26 1.39 -11.29 -3.98
CA LYS A 26 0.15 -12.07 -3.88
C LYS A 26 0.25 -13.12 -2.78
N GLU A 27 1.31 -13.92 -2.77
CA GLU A 27 1.52 -14.97 -1.78
C GLU A 27 1.62 -14.41 -0.35
N LEU A 28 2.39 -13.32 -0.17
CA LEU A 28 2.49 -12.64 1.12
C LEU A 28 1.14 -12.07 1.56
N ARG A 29 0.38 -11.48 0.65
CA ARG A 29 -0.94 -10.93 0.96
C ARG A 29 -1.91 -12.01 1.40
N GLU A 30 -1.98 -13.12 0.67
CA GLU A 30 -2.85 -14.25 1.00
C GLU A 30 -2.52 -14.80 2.38
N ARG A 31 -1.23 -15.02 2.68
CA ARG A 31 -0.78 -15.46 4.01
C ARG A 31 -1.16 -14.46 5.12
N ASN A 32 -0.87 -13.17 4.93
CA ASN A 32 -1.13 -12.15 5.95
C ASN A 32 -2.63 -12.00 6.25
N VAL A 33 -3.48 -12.04 5.23
CA VAL A 33 -4.94 -11.99 5.40
C VAL A 33 -5.44 -13.24 6.09
N GLN A 34 -4.88 -14.41 5.77
CA GLN A 34 -5.23 -15.65 6.47
C GLN A 34 -4.86 -15.59 7.94
N THR A 35 -3.66 -15.14 8.28
CA THR A 35 -3.23 -14.91 9.68
C THR A 35 -4.15 -13.93 10.41
N LEU A 36 -4.57 -12.85 9.75
CA LEU A 36 -5.51 -11.90 10.34
C LEU A 36 -6.87 -12.56 10.68
N LYS A 37 -7.39 -13.40 9.77
CA LYS A 37 -8.65 -14.14 9.98
C LYS A 37 -8.53 -15.15 11.12
N GLU A 38 -7.43 -15.89 11.18
CA GLU A 38 -7.13 -16.88 12.23
C GLU A 38 -6.91 -16.26 13.61
N THR A 39 -6.60 -14.95 13.67
CA THR A 39 -6.52 -14.20 14.92
C THR A 39 -7.90 -13.99 15.57
N HIS A 40 -9.00 -14.23 14.83
CA HIS A 40 -10.38 -14.12 15.32
C HIS A 40 -10.70 -12.78 16.00
N ILE A 41 -10.21 -11.67 15.41
CA ILE A 41 -10.42 -10.30 15.91
C ILE A 41 -11.92 -10.00 16.00
N GLN A 42 -12.37 -9.60 17.18
CA GLN A 42 -13.73 -9.13 17.44
C GLN A 42 -13.81 -7.60 17.36
N GLU A 43 -15.03 -7.05 17.20
CA GLU A 43 -15.22 -5.60 17.15
C GLU A 43 -14.65 -4.89 18.40
N ALA A 44 -14.78 -5.50 19.58
CA ALA A 44 -14.22 -4.96 20.81
C ALA A 44 -12.68 -4.85 20.78
N ASP A 45 -12.00 -5.75 20.06
CA ASP A 45 -10.55 -5.75 19.92
C ASP A 45 -10.04 -4.57 19.11
N LEU A 46 -10.87 -3.99 18.23
CA LEU A 46 -10.49 -2.84 17.41
C LEU A 46 -10.12 -1.60 18.25
N SER A 47 -10.61 -1.53 19.49
CA SER A 47 -10.28 -0.49 20.47
C SER A 47 -8.96 -0.73 21.22
N LYS A 48 -8.35 -1.92 21.11
CA LYS A 48 -7.06 -2.23 21.75
C LYS A 48 -5.99 -1.30 21.21
N THR A 49 -5.09 -0.86 22.10
CA THR A 49 -4.10 0.16 21.78
C THR A 49 -2.67 -0.36 21.82
N GLY A 50 -1.83 0.14 20.92
CA GLY A 50 -0.37 0.00 20.95
C GLY A 50 0.32 1.36 21.01
N ILE A 51 1.63 1.37 21.27
CA ILE A 51 2.47 2.59 21.29
C ILE A 51 3.37 2.61 20.06
N HIS A 52 3.00 3.41 19.06
CA HIS A 52 3.84 3.73 17.91
C HIS A 52 4.99 4.65 18.35
N PRO A 53 6.24 4.44 17.87
CA PRO A 53 7.40 5.19 18.32
C PRO A 53 7.29 6.70 18.07
N GLU A 54 6.65 7.10 16.97
CA GLU A 54 6.45 8.51 16.61
C GLU A 54 5.07 9.05 17.02
N PHE A 55 3.98 8.37 16.63
CA PHE A 55 2.60 8.83 16.89
C PHE A 55 2.08 8.57 18.31
N GLY A 56 2.82 7.86 19.15
CA GLY A 56 2.36 7.49 20.49
C GLY A 56 1.21 6.48 20.44
N ARG A 57 0.14 6.73 21.20
CA ARG A 57 -0.97 5.76 21.33
C ARG A 57 -1.80 5.69 20.04
N VAL A 58 -1.93 4.48 19.49
CA VAL A 58 -2.77 4.18 18.32
C VAL A 58 -3.60 2.93 18.59
N THR A 59 -4.72 2.79 17.89
CA THR A 59 -5.66 1.66 18.00
C THR A 59 -5.42 0.60 16.92
N LEU A 60 -5.89 -0.63 17.16
CA LEU A 60 -5.89 -1.68 16.14
C LEU A 60 -6.73 -1.29 14.91
N LYS A 61 -7.86 -0.59 15.12
CA LYS A 61 -8.69 -0.06 14.03
C LYS A 61 -7.91 0.85 13.10
N GLU A 62 -7.18 1.81 13.66
CA GLU A 62 -6.37 2.76 12.90
C GLU A 62 -5.28 2.05 12.11
N LEU A 63 -4.62 1.06 12.70
CA LEU A 63 -3.57 0.29 12.03
C LEU A 63 -4.13 -0.49 10.82
N LEU A 64 -5.25 -1.20 11.00
CA LEU A 64 -5.88 -1.97 9.91
C LEU A 64 -6.44 -1.06 8.81
N ALA A 65 -7.07 0.06 9.18
CA ALA A 65 -7.53 1.05 8.21
C ALA A 65 -6.36 1.66 7.41
N THR A 66 -5.24 1.93 8.08
CA THR A 66 -4.00 2.40 7.44
C THR A 66 -3.49 1.40 6.42
N TRP A 67 -3.55 0.09 6.71
CA TRP A 67 -3.15 -0.94 5.74
C TRP A 67 -4.02 -0.90 4.46
N VAL A 68 -5.34 -0.73 4.59
CA VAL A 68 -6.24 -0.58 3.43
C VAL A 68 -5.93 0.70 2.65
N VAL A 69 -5.80 1.84 3.32
CA VAL A 69 -5.52 3.13 2.67
C VAL A 69 -4.13 3.15 2.03
N HIS A 70 -3.15 2.43 2.60
CA HIS A 70 -1.83 2.28 2.01
C HIS A 70 -1.89 1.62 0.63
N ASP A 71 -2.65 0.53 0.48
CA ASP A 71 -2.86 -0.11 -0.82
C ASP A 71 -3.55 0.84 -1.82
N LEU A 72 -4.61 1.53 -1.40
CA LEU A 72 -5.31 2.50 -2.24
C LEU A 72 -4.39 3.65 -2.67
N GLY A 73 -3.50 4.10 -1.78
CA GLY A 73 -2.49 5.10 -2.06
C GLY A 73 -1.55 4.66 -3.18
N HIS A 74 -1.06 3.42 -3.14
CA HIS A 74 -0.19 2.88 -4.19
C HIS A 74 -0.92 2.61 -5.50
N ILE A 75 -2.18 2.14 -5.47
CA ILE A 75 -3.00 2.03 -6.69
C ILE A 75 -3.13 3.40 -7.35
N ARG A 76 -3.48 4.44 -6.58
CA ARG A 76 -3.54 5.82 -7.10
C ARG A 76 -2.19 6.25 -7.69
N GLN A 77 -1.08 5.97 -7.01
CA GLN A 77 0.26 6.32 -7.48
C GLN A 77 0.56 5.67 -8.83
N ILE A 78 0.33 4.36 -8.97
CA ILE A 78 0.56 3.60 -10.20
C ILE A 78 -0.32 4.14 -11.34
N SER A 79 -1.63 4.30 -11.10
CA SER A 79 -2.56 4.78 -12.12
C SER A 79 -2.19 6.17 -12.64
N ARG A 80 -1.75 7.09 -11.76
CA ARG A 80 -1.29 8.43 -12.16
C ARG A 80 -0.03 8.38 -13.01
N VAL A 81 0.94 7.55 -12.63
CA VAL A 81 2.17 7.37 -13.42
C VAL A 81 1.85 6.80 -14.80
N MET A 82 0.96 5.81 -14.89
CA MET A 82 0.51 5.26 -16.17
C MET A 82 -0.22 6.31 -17.03
N ALA A 83 -1.12 7.09 -16.44
CA ALA A 83 -1.84 8.15 -17.17
C ALA A 83 -0.88 9.22 -17.71
N LYS A 84 0.11 9.61 -16.92
CA LYS A 84 1.10 10.63 -17.30
C LYS A 84 1.94 10.23 -18.52
N GLN A 85 2.16 8.93 -18.76
CA GLN A 85 2.86 8.45 -19.96
C GLN A 85 2.12 8.78 -21.26
N TYR A 86 0.80 8.94 -21.21
CA TYR A 86 -0.03 9.27 -22.37
C TYR A 86 -0.31 10.76 -22.53
N LYS A 87 0.29 11.62 -21.70
CA LYS A 87 -0.04 13.04 -21.67
C LYS A 87 0.05 13.69 -23.06
N ASP A 88 1.13 13.44 -23.79
CA ASP A 88 1.35 14.05 -25.11
C ASP A 88 0.56 13.33 -26.23
N GLU A 89 0.09 12.11 -25.98
CA GLU A 89 -0.70 11.30 -26.92
C GLU A 89 -2.19 11.69 -26.96
N ILE A 90 -2.70 12.31 -25.87
CA ILE A 90 -4.11 12.68 -25.76
C ILE A 90 -4.42 14.11 -26.25
N GLY A 91 -3.45 14.82 -26.83
CA GLY A 91 -3.66 16.13 -27.46
C GLY A 91 -4.50 17.11 -26.61
N PRO A 92 -5.49 17.83 -27.18
CA PRO A 92 -6.26 18.84 -26.46
C PRO A 92 -7.21 18.27 -25.39
N TRP A 93 -7.41 16.94 -25.34
CA TRP A 93 -8.24 16.32 -24.31
C TRP A 93 -7.61 16.40 -22.92
N GLU A 94 -6.31 16.69 -22.79
CA GLU A 94 -5.67 16.90 -21.49
C GLU A 94 -6.38 17.95 -20.63
N ALA A 95 -7.00 18.96 -21.26
CA ALA A 95 -7.81 19.98 -20.58
C ALA A 95 -9.00 19.41 -19.77
N TYR A 96 -9.46 18.19 -20.10
CA TYR A 96 -10.56 17.49 -19.42
C TYR A 96 -10.11 16.26 -18.63
N VAL A 97 -8.81 15.92 -18.65
CA VAL A 97 -8.27 14.70 -18.03
C VAL A 97 -7.18 15.09 -17.02
N PRO A 98 -7.55 15.69 -15.87
CA PRO A 98 -6.60 16.34 -14.96
C PRO A 98 -5.53 15.39 -14.40
N VAL A 99 -5.83 14.09 -14.34
CA VAL A 99 -4.92 13.05 -13.80
C VAL A 99 -3.56 12.98 -14.53
N VAL A 100 -3.45 13.46 -15.78
CA VAL A 100 -2.16 13.51 -16.51
C VAL A 100 -1.22 14.62 -16.03
N HIS A 101 -1.74 15.58 -15.25
CA HIS A 101 -0.99 16.71 -14.70
C HIS A 101 -0.66 16.56 -13.21
N GLU A 102 -1.25 15.56 -12.55
CA GLU A 102 -0.95 15.27 -11.15
C GLU A 102 0.41 14.55 -11.00
#